data_AF-A0A1B9JVH8-F1
#
_entry.id   AF-A0A1B9JVH8-F1
#
_cell.length_a   1.000
_cell.length_b   1.000
_cell.length_c   1.000
_cell.angle_alpha   90.00
_cell.angle_beta   90.00
_cell.angle_gamma   90.00
#
_symmetry.space_group_name_H-M   'P 1'
#
loop_
_entity.id
_entity.type
_entity.pdbx_description
1 polymer ?
#
loop_
_entity_poly.entity_id
_entity_poly.type
_entity_poly.pdbx_seq_one_letter_code
_entity_poly.pdbx_strand_id
1 'polypeptide(L)' 'MNIQINRLGKILQGDEKGYYIKIIDDLDNTGSFLILTSPDIDMKKGFDNWVKDKRSLEGYFMESNWLIEWL' A
#
# COMPACT_ATOMS: atom_id res chain seq x y z
N MET A 1 -3.54 -2.93 13.41
CA MET A 1 -2.98 -3.02 12.05
C MET A 1 -1.62 -2.35 12.04
N ASN A 2 -0.58 -2.96 11.45
CA ASN A 2 0.74 -2.36 11.38
C ASN A 2 1.05 -2.01 9.92
N ILE A 3 0.89 -0.73 9.55
CA ILE A 3 1.18 -0.23 8.20
C ILE A 3 2.60 0.35 8.21
N GLN A 4 3.47 -0.16 7.35
CA GLN A 4 4.84 0.32 7.22
C GLN A 4 4.95 1.26 6.03
N ILE A 5 5.48 2.45 6.28
CA ILE A 5 5.67 3.49 5.27
C ILE A 5 7.09 3.38 4.69
N ASN A 6 7.21 3.62 3.39
CA ASN A 6 8.43 3.50 2.60
C ASN A 6 9.07 2.11 2.62
N ARG A 7 8.29 1.07 2.96
CA ARG A 7 8.72 -0.32 3.03
C ARG A 7 7.91 -1.19 2.06
N LEU A 8 8.59 -2.15 1.45
CA LEU A 8 7.94 -3.14 0.59
C LEU A 8 7.28 -4.21 1.46
N GLY A 9 6.11 -4.68 1.05
CA GLY A 9 5.44 -5.81 1.66
C GLY A 9 4.79 -6.71 0.62
N LYS A 10 4.35 -7.88 1.04
CA LYS A 10 3.58 -8.83 0.25
C LYS A 10 2.18 -8.99 0.81
N ILE A 11 1.18 -8.89 -0.06
CA ILE A 11 -0.23 -9.07 0.29
C ILE A 11 -0.51 -10.57 0.42
N LEU A 12 -0.74 -11.04 1.64
CA LEU A 12 -1.04 -12.45 1.95
C LEU A 12 -2.54 -12.77 1.86
N GLN A 13 -3.40 -11.76 2.02
CA GLN A 13 -4.86 -11.89 2.01
C GLN A 13 -5.50 -10.58 1.52
N GLY A 14 -6.71 -10.71 0.95
CA GLY A 14 -7.54 -9.60 0.51
C GLY A 14 -7.52 -9.43 -1.00
N ASP A 15 -7.91 -8.24 -1.44
CA ASP A 15 -7.75 -7.84 -2.83
C ASP A 15 -6.26 -7.88 -3.22
N GLU A 16 -5.95 -8.13 -4.49
CA GLU A 16 -4.57 -8.25 -4.99
C GLU A 16 -3.70 -9.29 -4.24
N LYS A 17 -4.29 -10.30 -3.59
CA LYS A 17 -3.54 -11.37 -2.91
C LYS A 17 -2.42 -11.92 -3.80
N GLY A 18 -1.20 -11.96 -3.25
CA GLY A 18 0.01 -12.39 -3.94
C GLY A 18 0.84 -11.24 -4.53
N TYR A 19 0.28 -10.04 -4.64
CA TYR A 19 0.97 -8.85 -5.11
C TYR A 19 1.89 -8.28 -4.01
N TYR A 20 2.81 -7.43 -4.44
CA TYR A 20 3.63 -6.58 -3.60
C TYR A 20 2.96 -5.22 -3.41
N ILE A 21 3.17 -4.63 -2.24
CA ILE A 21 2.65 -3.33 -1.86
C ILE A 21 3.76 -2.44 -1.33
N LYS A 22 3.70 -1.14 -1.62
CA LYS A 22 4.53 -0.12 -0.98
C LYS A 22 3.70 1.11 -0.71
N ILE A 23 3.79 1.63 0.51
CA ILE A 23 3.20 2.91 0.87
C ILE A 23 4.31 3.96 0.81
N ILE A 24 4.07 5.06 0.11
CA ILE A 24 5.00 6.19 0.04
C ILE A 24 4.38 7.36 0.81
N ASP A 25 5.17 7.96 1.71
CA ASP A 25 4.82 9.25 2.30
C ASP A 25 5.12 10.34 1.27
N ASP A 26 4.06 10.95 0.75
CA ASP A 26 4.15 12.05 -0.21
C ASP A 26 3.38 13.28 0.28
N LEU A 27 3.19 13.39 1.60
CA LEU A 27 2.43 14.47 2.23
C LEU A 27 3.01 15.85 1.89
N ASP A 28 4.33 15.97 1.83
CA ASP A 28 5.00 17.26 1.55
C ASP A 28 4.81 17.74 0.10
N ASN A 29 4.60 16.83 -0.86
CA ASN A 29 4.44 17.19 -2.28
C ASN A 29 2.98 17.25 -2.71
N THR A 30 2.16 16.30 -2.26
CA THR A 30 0.76 16.15 -2.72
C THR A 30 -0.26 16.26 -1.59
N GLY A 31 0.18 16.28 -0.34
CA GLY A 31 -0.73 16.21 0.82
C GLY A 31 -1.40 14.85 0.96
N SER A 32 -0.80 13.78 0.42
CA SER A 32 -1.38 12.43 0.45
C SER A 32 -0.34 11.31 0.61
N PHE A 33 -0.81 10.13 0.99
CA PHE A 33 -0.06 8.88 0.87
C PHE A 33 -0.34 8.24 -0.48
N LEU A 34 0.70 7.72 -1.11
CA LEU A 34 0.61 6.93 -2.33
C LEU A 34 0.71 5.44 -1.99
N ILE A 35 -0.30 4.68 -2.38
CA ILE A 35 -0.38 3.22 -2.27
C ILE A 35 -0.02 2.64 -3.64
N LEU A 36 1.06 1.87 -3.70
CA LEU A 36 1.46 1.16 -4.92
C LEU A 36 1.24 -0.34 -4.74
N THR A 37 0.62 -0.99 -5.72
CA THR A 37 0.52 -2.46 -5.79
C THR A 37 1.09 -3.00 -7.11
N SER A 38 1.71 -4.18 -7.08
CA SER A 38 2.35 -4.78 -8.25
C SER A 38 2.38 -6.30 -8.17
N PRO A 39 2.18 -7.04 -9.28
CA PRO A 39 2.43 -8.49 -9.29
C PRO A 39 3.92 -8.84 -9.12
N ASP A 40 4.83 -7.89 -9.37
CA ASP A 40 6.28 -8.10 -9.41
C ASP A 40 6.99 -7.35 -8.26
N ILE A 41 8.00 -7.99 -7.67
CA ILE A 41 8.74 -7.43 -6.53
C ILE A 41 9.52 -6.15 -6.86
N ASP A 42 9.90 -5.99 -8.13
CA ASP A 42 10.62 -4.81 -8.61
C ASP A 42 9.69 -3.60 -8.88
N MET A 43 8.38 -3.81 -8.75
CA MET A 43 7.32 -2.81 -8.92
C MET A 43 7.39 -2.02 -10.25
N LYS A 44 7.94 -2.61 -11.32
CA LYS A 44 8.03 -1.92 -12.63
C LYS A 44 6.69 -1.74 -13.34
N LYS A 45 5.72 -2.58 -13.02
CA LYS A 45 4.34 -2.52 -13.50
C LYS A 45 3.42 -2.61 -12.31
N GLY A 46 2.36 -1.83 -12.25
CA GLY A 46 1.50 -1.84 -11.10
C GLY A 46 0.37 -0.85 -11.21
N PHE A 47 -0.30 -0.67 -10.10
CA PHE A 47 -1.39 0.27 -9.92
C PHE A 47 -1.07 1.21 -8.75
N ASP A 48 -1.62 2.41 -8.83
CA ASP A 48 -1.46 3.47 -7.86
C ASP A 48 -2.81 3.97 -7.35
N ASN A 49 -2.85 4.28 -6.06
CA ASN A 49 -3.98 4.94 -5.40
C ASN A 49 -3.46 5.99 -4.43
N TRP A 50 -4.21 7.07 -4.24
CA TRP A 50 -3.87 8.14 -3.29
C TRP A 50 -4.91 8.26 -2.20
N VAL A 51 -4.45 8.45 -0.97
CA VAL A 51 -5.30 8.70 0.20
C VAL A 51 -4.76 9.87 1.00
N LYS A 52 -5.64 10.79 1.38
CA LYS A 52 -5.27 12.09 1.96
C LYS A 52 -4.54 12.02 3.31
N ASP A 53 -4.83 11.01 4.12
CA ASP A 53 -4.35 10.95 5.49
C ASP A 53 -4.27 9.51 6.00
N LYS A 54 -3.70 9.35 7.19
CA LYS A 54 -3.52 8.05 7.82
C LYS A 54 -4.85 7.32 8.09
N ARG A 55 -5.93 8.04 8.39
CA ARG A 55 -7.24 7.44 8.65
C ARG A 55 -7.83 6.88 7.36
N SER A 56 -7.71 7.61 6.25
CA SER A 56 -8.10 7.12 4.92
C SER A 56 -7.24 5.93 4.49
N LEU A 57 -5.94 5.93 4.80
CA LEU A 57 -5.05 4.80 4.56
C LEU A 57 -5.47 3.55 5.34
N GLU A 58 -5.76 3.69 6.63
CA GLU A 58 -6.27 2.60 7.46
C GLU A 58 -7.62 2.07 6.95
N GLY A 59 -8.52 2.97 6.53
CA GLY A 59 -9.79 2.61 5.90
C GLY A 59 -9.60 1.78 4.63
N TYR A 60 -8.69 2.21 3.75
CA TYR A 60 -8.35 1.48 2.51
C TYR A 60 -7.88 0.05 2.81
N PHE A 61 -6.97 -0.11 3.77
CA PHE A 61 -6.49 -1.45 4.17
C PHE A 61 -7.60 -2.34 4.73
N MET A 62 -8.56 -1.76 5.47
CA MET A 62 -9.71 -2.51 5.98
C MET A 62 -10.68 -2.92 4.88
N GLU A 63 -10.99 -2.01 3.96
CA GLU A 63 -11.89 -2.25 2.82
C GLU A 63 -11.33 -3.33 1.89
N SER A 64 -10.04 -3.28 1.58
CA SER A 64 -9.35 -4.30 0.77
C SER A 64 -9.08 -5.62 1.52
N ASN A 65 -9.38 -5.69 2.82
CA ASN A 65 -9.14 -6.84 3.70
C ASN A 65 -7.67 -7.34 3.66
N TRP A 66 -6.73 -6.39 3.65
CA TRP A 66 -5.32 -6.68 3.46
C TRP A 66 -4.62 -7.19 4.72
N LEU A 67 -3.92 -8.33 4.57
CA LEU A 67 -2.90 -8.79 5.51
C LEU A 67 -1.53 -8.74 4.82
N ILE A 68 -0.61 -7.93 5.35
CA ILE A 68 0.68 -7.68 4.73
C ILE A 68 1.82 -8.30 5.54
N GLU A 69 2.70 -9.03 4.85
CA GLU A 69 4.03 -9.38 5.34
C GLU A 69 5.04 -8.34 4.85
N TRP A 70 5.62 -7.56 5.76
CA TRP A 70 6.60 -6.53 5.44
C TRP A 70 8.01 -7.11 5.35
N LEU A 71 8.75 -6.75 4.29
CA LEU A 71 10.10 -7.25 3.96
C LEU A 71 11.19 -6.34 4.51
#